data_AF-D2UCY0-F1
#
_entry.id   AF-D2UCY0-F1
#
_cell.length_a   1.000
_cell.length_b   1.000
_cell.length_c   1.000
_cell.angle_alpha   90.00
_cell.angle_beta   90.00
_cell.angle_gamma   90.00
#
_symmetry.space_group_name_H-M   'P 1'
#
loop_
_entity.id
_entity.type
_entity.pdbx_description
1 polymer ?
#
loop_
_entity_poly.entity_id
_entity_poly.type
_entity_poly.pdbx_seq_one_letter_code
_entity_poly.pdbx_strand_id
1 'polypeptide(L)'
;MRSSESSERVPIAVASRSMHGLGGRLARVPRLGGVRTFAACHVCAMMRSLAPVRPWLRRGRASLLFVSLLASGASAAVPDPADSASAACLISILDQLGWRVASTVAAQPQFSPGMPCERGSLAEAQAHGDLQVALPATWGEAQRRQALRNLLETSATQCGYFLRLGAATERAVARLQGNPGYRFSALQLGWIGFGLRGARAQGWQGFRSFGRGYRPLQGNARAVDAFYSGQVRSECGVGRQIAQLAAQRELYGDAGFDRAFSADELSIGTFLTLHRTDSILLGAHAGSFFADGKAEKTAQRGRAAFLGAPGYLVHVFEPRYLDDINNQAENFVVVAVSADAAQALRQHGGFAYYDRSNRRIWELAQALRGAGRARFERLLWTRDARLRGALSPPQRQVLAQLDALLDDPFYRGFDVYVHPRGVKPIGYHVARLLDRNPRTPFAIELTLHNLHTTLYHRWREQQLQGCAQASSARVAE
;
A
#
# COMPACT_ATOMS: atom_id res chain seq x y z
N MET A 1 58.78 2.55 -16.87
CA MET A 1 58.32 1.46 -15.98
C MET A 1 56.88 1.13 -16.39
N ARG A 2 56.68 0.10 -17.22
CA ARG A 2 56.07 -1.21 -16.84
C ARG A 2 54.79 -1.03 -16.00
N SER A 3 53.62 -1.58 -16.34
CA SER A 3 53.16 -2.40 -17.47
C SER A 3 51.66 -2.70 -17.26
N SER A 4 50.91 -2.68 -18.36
CA SER A 4 49.80 -3.56 -18.77
C SER A 4 48.56 -3.78 -17.88
N GLU A 5 47.44 -3.25 -18.37
CA GLU A 5 46.07 -3.73 -18.21
C GLU A 5 45.83 -5.07 -18.94
N SER A 6 45.06 -5.97 -18.31
CA SER A 6 44.29 -7.07 -18.94
C SER A 6 43.14 -7.38 -17.96
N SER A 7 41.85 -7.17 -18.26
CA SER A 7 40.97 -7.83 -19.23
C SER A 7 40.96 -9.35 -19.09
N GLU A 8 40.06 -9.87 -18.25
CA GLU A 8 39.62 -11.26 -18.36
C GLU A 8 38.10 -11.38 -18.21
N ARG A 9 37.46 -11.72 -19.33
CA ARG A 9 36.09 -12.25 -19.43
C ARG A 9 36.16 -13.74 -19.14
N VAL A 10 35.29 -14.24 -18.27
CA VAL A 10 35.05 -15.69 -18.11
C VAL A 10 33.72 -16.06 -18.77
N PRO A 11 33.69 -16.99 -19.74
CA PRO A 11 32.47 -17.46 -20.38
C PRO A 11 31.83 -18.64 -19.63
N ILE A 12 30.50 -18.69 -19.72
CA ILE A 12 29.61 -19.74 -19.25
C ILE A 12 29.77 -20.96 -20.16
N ALA A 13 30.07 -22.12 -19.58
CA ALA A 13 30.03 -23.42 -20.25
C ALA A 13 28.77 -24.20 -19.81
N VAL A 14 27.91 -24.47 -20.79
CA VAL A 14 26.85 -25.49 -20.74
C VAL A 14 27.44 -26.78 -21.31
N ALA A 15 27.28 -27.90 -20.61
CA ALA A 15 27.51 -29.23 -21.19
C ALA A 15 26.50 -30.24 -20.63
N SER A 16 25.64 -30.68 -21.55
CA SER A 16 24.72 -31.81 -21.50
C SER A 16 25.42 -33.16 -21.73
N ARG A 17 24.94 -34.24 -21.08
CA ARG A 17 24.93 -35.69 -21.47
C ARG A 17 24.68 -36.50 -20.18
N SER A 18 24.07 -37.68 -20.13
CA SER A 18 23.37 -38.56 -21.07
C SER A 18 22.60 -39.59 -20.21
N MET A 19 21.54 -40.17 -20.78
CA MET A 19 20.74 -41.27 -20.22
C MET A 19 21.46 -42.63 -20.29
N HIS A 20 21.08 -43.53 -19.36
CA HIS A 20 20.73 -44.96 -19.48
C HIS A 20 20.59 -45.48 -18.03
N GLY A 21 19.66 -46.33 -17.59
CA GLY A 21 18.58 -47.12 -18.17
C GLY A 21 18.26 -48.27 -17.19
N LEU A 22 17.03 -48.81 -17.26
CA LEU A 22 16.50 -50.05 -16.62
C LEU A 22 16.11 -49.95 -15.13
N GLY A 23 14.93 -50.39 -14.65
CA GLY A 23 13.76 -51.01 -15.26
C GLY A 23 12.80 -51.56 -14.18
N GLY A 24 11.51 -51.64 -14.50
CA GLY A 24 10.56 -52.64 -13.98
C GLY A 24 9.86 -52.42 -12.62
N ARG A 25 8.57 -52.08 -12.65
CA ARG A 25 7.43 -53.01 -12.42
C ARG A 25 6.15 -52.24 -12.08
N LEU A 26 5.09 -52.54 -12.84
CA LEU A 26 3.70 -52.17 -12.61
C LEU A 26 3.12 -52.97 -11.43
N ALA A 27 2.49 -52.29 -10.47
CA ALA A 27 1.51 -52.90 -9.57
C ALA A 27 0.48 -51.90 -9.04
N ARG A 28 -0.77 -52.15 -9.43
CA ARG A 28 -2.06 -51.97 -8.73
C ARG A 28 -2.44 -50.60 -8.14
N VAL A 29 -3.43 -50.02 -8.81
CA VAL A 29 -4.43 -49.07 -8.28
C VAL A 29 -5.29 -49.74 -7.21
N PRO A 30 -5.61 -49.01 -6.11
CA PRO A 30 -6.96 -49.03 -5.59
C PRO A 30 -7.56 -47.62 -5.58
N ARG A 31 -8.77 -47.52 -6.16
CA ARG A 31 -9.72 -46.44 -5.88
C ARG A 31 -10.23 -46.60 -4.46
N LEU A 32 -10.30 -45.51 -3.69
CA LEU A 32 -11.36 -45.21 -2.71
C LEU A 32 -11.09 -43.83 -2.08
N GLY A 33 -12.18 -43.08 -1.84
CA GLY A 33 -12.18 -41.98 -0.87
C GLY A 33 -12.09 -40.57 -1.48
N GLY A 34 -13.24 -40.04 -1.92
CA GLY A 34 -13.38 -38.62 -2.20
C GLY A 34 -13.07 -37.78 -0.97
N VAL A 35 -12.07 -36.92 -1.08
CA VAL A 35 -11.84 -35.82 -0.14
C VAL A 35 -12.09 -34.53 -0.90
N ARG A 36 -13.18 -33.84 -0.53
CA ARG A 36 -13.42 -32.45 -0.91
C ARG A 36 -12.26 -31.62 -0.35
N THR A 37 -11.32 -31.25 -1.21
CA THR A 37 -10.29 -30.27 -0.91
C THR A 37 -10.95 -28.92 -0.66
N PHE A 38 -10.99 -28.53 0.61
CA PHE A 38 -11.25 -27.15 1.01
C PHE A 38 -10.17 -26.26 0.37
N ALA A 39 -10.60 -25.32 -0.47
CA ALA A 39 -9.76 -24.27 -1.02
C ALA A 39 -9.30 -23.33 0.12
N ALA A 40 -8.20 -23.70 0.77
CA ALA A 40 -7.45 -22.84 1.67
C ALA A 40 -6.43 -22.02 0.85
N CYS A 41 -6.47 -20.71 1.04
CA CYS A 41 -5.46 -19.70 0.68
C CYS A 41 -4.24 -20.16 -0.14
N HIS A 42 -4.34 -20.06 -1.48
CA HIS A 42 -3.21 -20.27 -2.39
C HIS A 42 -2.68 -18.98 -3.07
N VAL A 43 -3.09 -17.79 -2.64
CA VAL A 43 -2.93 -16.59 -3.51
C VAL A 43 -1.91 -15.55 -3.03
N CYS A 44 -1.23 -15.70 -1.89
CA CYS A 44 -0.07 -14.82 -1.61
C CYS A 44 1.23 -15.23 -2.33
N ALA A 45 1.30 -16.44 -2.93
CA ALA A 45 2.56 -16.99 -3.48
C ALA A 45 2.64 -17.09 -5.02
N MET A 46 1.65 -16.63 -5.78
CA MET A 46 1.63 -16.72 -7.26
C MET A 46 2.06 -15.43 -8.00
N MET A 47 2.96 -14.63 -7.42
CA MET A 47 3.58 -13.48 -8.10
C MET A 47 5.09 -13.65 -8.35
N ARG A 48 5.51 -14.85 -8.74
CA ARG A 48 6.86 -15.06 -9.31
C ARG A 48 6.76 -15.55 -10.75
N SER A 49 7.16 -14.66 -11.66
CA SER A 49 7.64 -14.94 -13.01
C SER A 49 6.59 -15.36 -14.06
N LEU A 50 6.12 -14.38 -14.84
CA LEU A 50 5.67 -14.63 -16.22
C LEU A 50 6.61 -13.84 -17.14
N ALA A 51 7.68 -14.51 -17.58
CA ALA A 51 8.46 -14.07 -18.72
C ALA A 51 7.66 -14.32 -20.01
N PRO A 52 7.66 -13.39 -20.98
CA PRO A 52 6.90 -13.56 -22.21
C PRO A 52 7.60 -14.58 -23.12
N VAL A 53 6.92 -15.70 -23.37
CA VAL A 53 7.29 -16.66 -24.41
C VAL A 53 6.98 -16.03 -25.77
N ARG A 54 8.01 -15.80 -26.58
CA ARG A 54 7.90 -15.38 -27.99
C ARG A 54 7.46 -16.58 -28.84
N PRO A 55 6.37 -16.48 -29.63
CA PRO A 55 6.12 -17.41 -30.71
C PRO A 55 6.81 -16.91 -31.99
N TRP A 56 7.81 -17.65 -32.45
CA TRP A 56 8.31 -17.56 -33.82
C TRP A 56 7.40 -18.43 -34.70
N LEU A 57 6.55 -17.79 -35.52
CA LEU A 57 5.86 -18.47 -36.61
C LEU A 57 6.11 -17.76 -37.94
N ARG A 58 6.30 -18.64 -38.92
CA ARG A 58 6.83 -18.46 -40.27
C ARG A 58 6.06 -17.48 -41.15
N ARG A 59 6.82 -16.91 -42.09
CA ARG A 59 6.41 -16.11 -43.25
C ARG A 59 5.37 -16.85 -44.11
N GLY A 60 4.31 -16.14 -44.49
CA GLY A 60 3.43 -16.47 -45.61
C GLY A 60 2.81 -15.18 -46.15
N ARG A 61 3.14 -14.82 -47.39
CA ARG A 61 2.62 -13.65 -48.12
C ARG A 61 1.18 -13.92 -48.55
N ALA A 62 0.28 -12.95 -48.34
CA ALA A 62 -0.88 -12.74 -49.21
C ALA A 62 -1.40 -11.30 -49.02
N SER A 63 -1.27 -10.51 -50.08
CA SER A 63 -1.79 -9.15 -50.19
C SER A 63 -3.30 -9.19 -50.38
N LEU A 64 -4.06 -8.45 -49.56
CA LEU A 64 -5.43 -8.05 -49.84
C LEU A 64 -5.65 -6.61 -49.35
N LEU A 65 -5.78 -5.70 -50.31
CA LEU A 65 -6.16 -4.29 -50.12
C LEU A 65 -7.63 -4.23 -49.70
N PHE A 66 -7.89 -3.92 -48.43
CA PHE A 66 -9.19 -3.44 -47.96
C PHE A 66 -9.10 -1.95 -47.68
N VAL A 67 -9.64 -1.14 -48.59
CA VAL A 67 -9.90 0.28 -48.35
C VAL A 67 -11.11 0.36 -47.42
N SER A 68 -10.85 0.60 -46.13
CA SER A 68 -11.89 0.89 -45.15
C SER A 68 -11.95 2.40 -44.96
N LEU A 69 -13.07 3.04 -45.35
CA LEU A 69 -13.38 4.41 -44.98
C LEU A 69 -13.52 4.48 -43.44
N LEU A 70 -12.48 4.97 -42.77
CA LEU A 70 -12.54 5.34 -41.36
C LEU A 70 -13.21 6.71 -41.27
N ALA A 71 -14.49 6.72 -40.92
CA ALA A 71 -15.10 7.89 -40.32
C ALA A 71 -14.45 8.09 -38.93
N SER A 72 -13.50 9.01 -38.85
CA SER A 72 -12.90 9.47 -37.61
C SER A 72 -13.95 10.17 -36.76
N GLY A 73 -14.70 9.41 -35.98
CA GLY A 73 -15.44 9.93 -34.84
C GLY A 73 -14.44 10.44 -33.81
N ALA A 74 -14.07 11.71 -33.91
CA ALA A 74 -13.31 12.39 -32.87
C ALA A 74 -14.18 12.35 -31.60
N SER A 75 -13.86 11.41 -30.70
CA SER A 75 -14.36 11.45 -29.34
C SER A 75 -13.77 12.71 -28.73
N ALA A 76 -14.57 13.78 -28.65
CA ALA A 76 -14.20 14.96 -27.89
C ALA A 76 -13.87 14.48 -26.48
N ALA A 77 -12.61 14.62 -26.07
CA ALA A 77 -12.21 14.31 -24.72
C ALA A 77 -13.10 15.12 -23.77
N VAL A 78 -13.67 14.47 -22.76
CA VAL A 78 -14.39 15.18 -21.69
C VAL A 78 -13.41 16.20 -21.11
N PRO A 79 -13.73 17.51 -21.11
CA PRO A 79 -12.82 18.54 -20.62
C PRO A 79 -12.41 18.23 -19.18
N ASP A 80 -11.13 18.39 -18.84
CA ASP A 80 -10.70 18.24 -17.44
C ASP A 80 -11.42 19.34 -16.62
N PRO A 81 -12.07 19.02 -15.49
CA PRO A 81 -12.69 20.03 -14.63
C PRO A 81 -11.76 21.22 -14.32
N ALA A 82 -10.44 20.97 -14.27
CA ALA A 82 -9.42 22.00 -14.08
C ALA A 82 -9.35 23.05 -15.20
N ASP A 83 -9.78 22.71 -16.42
CA ASP A 83 -9.80 23.63 -17.57
C ASP A 83 -10.87 24.73 -17.43
N SER A 84 -11.96 24.40 -16.72
CA SER A 84 -13.07 25.31 -16.45
C SER A 84 -12.97 26.00 -15.08
N ALA A 85 -12.08 25.55 -14.20
CA ALA A 85 -11.94 26.09 -12.85
C ALA A 85 -11.40 27.54 -12.86
N SER A 86 -11.91 28.38 -11.96
CA SER A 86 -11.40 29.74 -11.75
C SER A 86 -10.04 29.71 -11.05
N ALA A 87 -9.26 30.79 -11.17
CA ALA A 87 -7.98 30.90 -10.48
C ALA A 87 -8.14 30.81 -8.94
N ALA A 88 -9.22 31.37 -8.40
CA ALA A 88 -9.53 31.31 -6.97
C ALA A 88 -9.78 29.87 -6.49
N CYS A 89 -10.50 29.05 -7.28
CA CYS A 89 -10.68 27.63 -6.95
C CYS A 89 -9.34 26.90 -6.93
N LEU A 90 -8.52 27.07 -7.97
CA LEU A 90 -7.22 26.40 -8.06
C LEU A 90 -6.31 26.79 -6.88
N ILE A 91 -6.30 28.07 -6.48
CA ILE A 91 -5.56 28.53 -5.29
C ILE A 91 -6.07 27.83 -4.02
N SER A 92 -7.39 27.71 -3.83
CA SER A 92 -7.96 27.05 -2.66
C SER A 92 -7.55 25.57 -2.58
N ILE A 93 -7.55 24.86 -3.71
CA ILE A 93 -7.11 23.45 -3.76
C ILE A 93 -5.61 23.33 -3.49
N LEU A 94 -4.80 24.22 -4.05
CA LEU A 94 -3.36 24.26 -3.82
C LEU A 94 -3.03 24.56 -2.35
N ASP A 95 -3.75 25.49 -1.70
CA ASP A 95 -3.61 25.78 -0.27
C ASP A 95 -3.96 24.56 0.60
N GLN A 96 -5.00 23.80 0.23
CA GLN A 96 -5.32 22.52 0.87
C GLN A 96 -4.20 21.47 0.77
N LEU A 97 -3.33 21.58 -0.24
CA LEU A 97 -2.15 20.74 -0.47
C LEU A 97 -0.87 21.37 0.11
N GLY A 98 -1.00 22.49 0.83
CA GLY A 98 0.08 23.17 1.54
C GLY A 98 0.73 24.32 0.77
N TRP A 99 0.36 24.55 -0.50
CA TRP A 99 0.94 25.64 -1.28
C TRP A 99 0.53 27.01 -0.75
N ARG A 100 1.50 27.92 -0.66
CA ARG A 100 1.23 29.35 -0.47
C ARG A 100 1.40 30.06 -1.80
N VAL A 101 0.31 30.67 -2.27
CA VAL A 101 0.28 31.43 -3.51
C VAL A 101 0.30 32.91 -3.18
N ALA A 102 1.37 33.59 -3.57
CA ALA A 102 1.55 35.03 -3.42
C ALA A 102 1.53 35.73 -4.79
N SER A 103 1.49 37.06 -4.77
CA SER A 103 1.75 37.89 -5.95
C SER A 103 3.16 38.48 -5.89
N THR A 104 3.81 38.64 -7.04
CA THR A 104 5.13 39.28 -7.17
C THR A 104 5.10 40.37 -8.24
N VAL A 105 5.98 41.37 -8.11
CA VAL A 105 6.19 42.40 -9.14
C VAL A 105 7.11 41.92 -10.26
N ALA A 106 7.77 40.76 -10.09
CA ALA A 106 8.61 40.18 -11.13
C ALA A 106 7.79 39.83 -12.37
N ALA A 107 8.40 39.93 -13.55
CA ALA A 107 7.74 39.60 -14.82
C ALA A 107 7.50 38.09 -15.01
N GLN A 108 8.21 37.25 -14.26
CA GLN A 108 8.16 35.80 -14.33
C GLN A 108 7.74 35.20 -12.96
N PRO A 109 7.07 34.04 -12.96
CA PRO A 109 6.66 33.38 -11.72
C PRO A 109 7.88 32.84 -10.97
N GLN A 110 7.82 32.92 -9.65
CA GLN A 110 8.85 32.41 -8.76
C GLN A 110 8.30 31.15 -8.08
N PHE A 111 8.92 30.00 -8.36
CA PHE A 111 8.56 28.72 -7.77
C PHE A 111 9.62 28.29 -6.76
N SER A 112 9.19 27.98 -5.55
CA SER A 112 10.01 27.38 -4.51
C SER A 112 9.29 26.14 -3.98
N PRO A 113 9.31 25.02 -4.75
CA PRO A 113 8.62 23.80 -4.36
C PRO A 113 9.20 23.17 -3.10
N GLY A 114 10.50 23.36 -2.84
CA GLY A 114 11.21 22.73 -1.73
C GLY A 114 11.26 21.20 -1.84
N MET A 115 11.31 20.51 -0.70
CA MET A 115 11.38 19.04 -0.62
C MET A 115 10.23 18.45 0.22
N PRO A 116 8.96 18.69 -0.14
CA PRO A 116 7.81 18.28 0.67
C PRO A 116 7.71 16.77 0.87
N CYS A 117 8.23 15.96 -0.06
CA CYS A 117 8.24 14.51 0.11
C CYS A 117 9.18 14.02 1.23
N GLU A 118 10.12 14.86 1.68
CA GLU A 118 11.01 14.55 2.81
C GLU A 118 10.39 14.93 4.16
N ARG A 119 9.18 15.49 4.17
CA ARG A 119 8.49 15.99 5.36
C ARG A 119 7.49 14.97 5.87
N GLY A 120 7.09 15.14 7.13
CA GLY A 120 6.14 14.26 7.83
C GLY A 120 4.75 14.86 7.90
N SER A 121 4.64 16.17 7.70
CA SER A 121 3.35 16.88 7.63
C SER A 121 3.42 18.10 6.72
N LEU A 122 2.25 18.61 6.32
CA LEU A 122 2.15 19.89 5.61
C LEU A 122 2.67 21.06 6.45
N ALA A 123 2.45 21.05 7.77
CA ALA A 123 2.94 22.08 8.67
C ALA A 123 4.49 22.11 8.69
N GLU A 124 5.12 20.94 8.73
CA GLU A 124 6.57 20.82 8.65
C GLU A 124 7.09 21.31 7.29
N ALA A 125 6.44 20.94 6.18
CA ALA A 125 6.80 21.42 4.85
C ALA A 125 6.76 22.96 4.76
N GLN A 126 5.70 23.57 5.27
CA GLN A 126 5.57 25.03 5.32
C GLN A 126 6.61 25.69 6.22
N ALA A 127 6.91 25.11 7.38
CA ALA A 127 7.95 25.62 8.29
C ALA A 127 9.35 25.61 7.64
N HIS A 128 9.59 24.70 6.69
CA HIS A 128 10.82 24.64 5.90
C HIS A 128 10.80 25.52 4.64
N GLY A 129 9.73 26.27 4.39
CA GLY A 129 9.59 27.08 3.19
C GLY A 129 9.34 26.28 1.91
N ASP A 130 8.89 25.01 2.03
CA ASP A 130 8.44 24.23 0.89
C ASP A 130 7.10 24.78 0.37
N LEU A 131 6.73 24.38 -0.85
CA LEU A 131 5.43 24.66 -1.46
C LEU A 131 5.09 26.17 -1.53
N GLN A 132 6.00 27.00 -2.02
CA GLN A 132 5.74 28.43 -2.23
C GLN A 132 5.72 28.77 -3.72
N VAL A 133 4.76 29.58 -4.14
CA VAL A 133 4.74 30.15 -5.49
C VAL A 133 4.34 31.62 -5.42
N ALA A 134 5.05 32.48 -6.14
CA ALA A 134 4.65 33.86 -6.36
C ALA A 134 4.38 34.09 -7.85
N LEU A 135 3.16 34.51 -8.17
CA LEU A 135 2.72 34.76 -9.54
C LEU A 135 2.79 36.26 -9.87
N PRO A 136 3.22 36.67 -11.08
CA PRO A 136 3.26 38.08 -11.45
C PRO A 136 1.91 38.78 -11.27
N ALA A 137 1.93 39.96 -10.65
CA ALA A 137 0.74 40.77 -10.43
C ALA A 137 0.13 41.27 -11.75
N THR A 138 0.95 41.40 -12.80
CA THR A 138 0.55 41.83 -14.14
C THR A 138 -0.11 40.73 -14.98
N TRP A 139 -0.09 39.47 -14.52
CA TRP A 139 -0.71 38.37 -15.26
C TRP A 139 -2.23 38.46 -15.25
N GLY A 140 -2.81 38.29 -16.45
CA GLY A 140 -4.25 38.14 -16.61
C GLY A 140 -4.75 36.80 -16.06
N GLU A 141 -6.07 36.69 -15.90
CA GLU A 141 -6.71 35.50 -15.30
C GLU A 141 -6.32 34.19 -16.03
N ALA A 142 -6.32 34.18 -17.37
CA ALA A 142 -5.97 33.00 -18.15
C ALA A 142 -4.53 32.51 -17.86
N GLN A 143 -3.56 33.42 -17.75
CA GLN A 143 -2.17 33.09 -17.42
C GLN A 143 -2.05 32.51 -16.01
N ARG A 144 -2.72 33.13 -15.04
CA ARG A 144 -2.75 32.64 -13.65
C ARG A 144 -3.37 31.25 -13.56
N ARG A 145 -4.53 31.04 -14.20
CA ARG A 145 -5.21 29.73 -14.26
C ARG A 145 -4.31 28.66 -14.85
N GLN A 146 -3.68 28.95 -16.00
CA GLN A 146 -2.80 28.01 -16.67
C GLN A 146 -1.61 27.60 -15.79
N ALA A 147 -0.99 28.55 -15.10
CA ALA A 147 0.13 28.27 -14.20
C ALA A 147 -0.29 27.44 -12.97
N LEU A 148 -1.42 27.79 -12.35
CA LEU A 148 -1.95 27.06 -11.20
C LEU A 148 -2.40 25.64 -11.57
N ARG A 149 -2.99 25.45 -12.77
CA ARG A 149 -3.34 24.12 -13.28
C ARG A 149 -2.09 23.27 -13.47
N ASN A 150 -1.05 23.82 -14.09
CA ASN A 150 0.22 23.10 -14.25
C ASN A 150 0.85 22.75 -12.89
N LEU A 151 0.71 23.62 -11.90
CA LEU A 151 1.21 23.38 -10.55
C LEU A 151 0.56 22.14 -9.90
N LEU A 152 -0.73 21.89 -10.17
CA LEU A 152 -1.44 20.70 -9.67
C LEU A 152 -0.82 19.38 -10.15
N GLU A 153 -0.14 19.37 -11.30
CA GLU A 153 0.45 18.13 -11.84
C GLU A 153 1.88 17.87 -11.34
N THR A 154 2.47 18.80 -10.60
CA THR A 154 3.87 18.67 -10.15
C THR A 154 4.06 17.59 -9.08
N SER A 155 5.25 17.01 -9.03
CA SER A 155 5.62 16.04 -8.00
C SER A 155 5.52 16.63 -6.58
N ALA A 156 5.88 17.91 -6.41
CA ALA A 156 5.76 18.61 -5.13
C ALA A 156 4.30 18.66 -4.65
N THR A 157 3.36 18.94 -5.55
CA THR A 157 1.92 18.88 -5.23
C THR A 157 1.46 17.47 -4.86
N GLN A 158 1.94 16.44 -5.57
CA GLN A 158 1.65 15.05 -5.20
C GLN A 158 2.17 14.73 -3.79
N CYS A 159 3.35 15.22 -3.39
CA CYS A 159 3.84 15.11 -2.03
C CYS A 159 2.90 15.78 -1.02
N GLY A 160 2.41 16.99 -1.33
CA GLY A 160 1.39 17.69 -0.51
C GLY A 160 0.13 16.85 -0.32
N TYR A 161 -0.33 16.17 -1.38
CA TYR A 161 -1.44 15.22 -1.30
C TYR A 161 -1.10 14.02 -0.39
N PHE A 162 0.08 13.42 -0.51
CA PHE A 162 0.46 12.30 0.37
C PHE A 162 0.56 12.71 1.84
N LEU A 163 1.04 13.92 2.14
CA LEU A 163 1.07 14.46 3.50
C LEU A 163 -0.36 14.61 4.07
N ARG A 164 -1.31 15.08 3.25
CA ARG A 164 -2.72 15.17 3.63
C ARG A 164 -3.37 13.80 3.82
N LEU A 165 -3.07 12.85 2.93
CA LEU A 165 -3.49 11.46 3.02
C LEU A 165 -2.91 10.77 4.27
N GLY A 166 -1.66 11.06 4.61
CA GLY A 166 -1.01 10.57 5.84
C GLY A 166 -1.76 11.04 7.09
N ALA A 167 -2.03 12.33 7.21
CA ALA A 167 -2.82 12.87 8.31
C ALA A 167 -4.24 12.27 8.38
N ALA A 168 -4.87 12.00 7.23
CA ALA A 168 -6.17 11.32 7.17
C ALA A 168 -6.07 9.85 7.60
N THR A 169 -4.98 9.16 7.21
CA THR A 169 -4.68 7.78 7.61
C THR A 169 -4.47 7.70 9.12
N GLU A 170 -3.68 8.59 9.71
CA GLU A 170 -3.46 8.68 11.16
C GLU A 170 -4.78 8.82 11.93
N ARG A 171 -5.65 9.77 11.54
CA ARG A 171 -6.98 9.91 12.15
C ARG A 171 -7.82 8.65 12.00
N ALA A 172 -7.83 8.06 10.81
CA ALA A 172 -8.62 6.86 10.54
C ALA A 172 -8.18 5.69 11.42
N VAL A 173 -6.88 5.38 11.46
CA VAL A 173 -6.37 4.25 12.24
C VAL A 173 -6.48 4.50 13.75
N ALA A 174 -6.36 5.75 14.21
CA ALA A 174 -6.61 6.09 15.61
C ALA A 174 -8.05 5.79 16.01
N ARG A 175 -9.03 6.15 15.18
CA ARG A 175 -10.45 5.83 15.43
C ARG A 175 -10.75 4.33 15.35
N LEU A 176 -10.16 3.61 14.38
CA LEU A 176 -10.30 2.15 14.28
C LEU A 176 -9.73 1.44 15.51
N GLN A 177 -8.51 1.81 15.92
CA GLN A 177 -7.85 1.25 17.10
C GLN A 177 -8.56 1.65 18.40
N GLY A 178 -9.16 2.84 18.43
CA GLY A 178 -9.97 3.33 19.54
C GLY A 178 -11.31 2.61 19.70
N ASN A 179 -11.74 1.79 18.74
CA ASN A 179 -13.00 1.05 18.83
C ASN A 179 -12.81 -0.32 19.54
N PRO A 180 -13.22 -0.48 20.82
CA PRO A 180 -13.17 -1.78 21.49
C PRO A 180 -14.18 -2.80 20.92
N GLY A 181 -15.12 -2.37 20.08
CA GLY A 181 -16.06 -3.23 19.36
C GLY A 181 -15.49 -3.80 18.05
N TYR A 182 -14.39 -3.25 17.53
CA TYR A 182 -13.75 -3.74 16.31
C TYR A 182 -12.72 -4.83 16.64
N ARG A 183 -13.07 -6.09 16.37
CA ARG A 183 -12.25 -7.25 16.75
C ARG A 183 -11.73 -8.02 15.55
N PHE A 184 -10.73 -8.85 15.78
CA PHE A 184 -10.24 -9.79 14.77
C PHE A 184 -11.14 -11.03 14.70
N SER A 185 -11.35 -11.55 13.49
CA SER A 185 -11.93 -12.88 13.25
C SER A 185 -10.92 -13.77 12.53
N ALA A 186 -10.58 -14.90 13.15
CA ALA A 186 -9.80 -15.94 12.48
C ALA A 186 -10.59 -16.54 11.30
N LEU A 187 -9.88 -17.11 10.33
CA LEU A 187 -10.41 -17.55 9.03
C LEU A 187 -11.65 -18.47 9.11
N GLN A 188 -11.84 -19.17 10.22
CA GLN A 188 -12.91 -20.16 10.42
C GLN A 188 -14.30 -19.55 10.69
N LEU A 189 -14.41 -18.29 11.10
CA LEU A 189 -15.69 -17.65 11.49
C LEU A 189 -16.30 -16.74 10.41
N GLY A 190 -15.70 -16.72 9.21
CA GLY A 190 -16.01 -15.75 8.16
C GLY A 190 -15.06 -14.55 8.20
N TRP A 191 -14.88 -13.89 7.04
CA TRP A 191 -13.90 -12.82 6.88
C TRP A 191 -14.35 -11.49 7.50
N ILE A 192 -15.67 -11.31 7.61
CA ILE A 192 -16.31 -10.08 8.11
C ILE A 192 -17.58 -10.48 8.86
N GLY A 193 -17.74 -9.96 10.08
CA GLY A 193 -18.91 -10.19 10.92
C GLY A 193 -19.46 -8.90 11.51
N PHE A 194 -20.79 -8.76 11.54
CA PHE A 194 -21.49 -7.55 12.03
C PHE A 194 -22.27 -7.80 13.32
N GLY A 195 -21.82 -8.75 14.14
CA GLY A 195 -22.42 -9.08 15.42
C GLY A 195 -23.92 -9.42 15.35
N LEU A 196 -24.62 -9.26 16.48
CA LEU A 196 -26.05 -9.55 16.59
C LEU A 196 -26.93 -8.57 15.82
N ARG A 197 -26.47 -7.33 15.60
CA ARG A 197 -27.21 -6.30 14.83
C ARG A 197 -27.25 -6.63 13.33
N GLY A 198 -26.30 -7.42 12.84
CA GLY A 198 -26.20 -7.80 11.44
C GLY A 198 -25.70 -6.67 10.54
N ALA A 199 -25.39 -7.03 9.29
CA ALA A 199 -24.73 -6.12 8.34
C ALA A 199 -25.61 -4.91 7.97
N ARG A 200 -26.90 -5.13 7.69
CA ARG A 200 -27.81 -4.08 7.21
C ARG A 200 -28.00 -2.97 8.24
N ALA A 201 -28.16 -3.32 9.52
CA ALA A 201 -28.30 -2.34 10.61
C ALA A 201 -27.03 -1.49 10.80
N GLN A 202 -25.87 -2.04 10.42
CA GLN A 202 -24.58 -1.36 10.43
C GLN A 202 -24.22 -0.73 9.08
N GLY A 203 -25.18 -0.59 8.17
CA GLY A 203 -25.00 0.12 6.90
C GLY A 203 -24.39 -0.70 5.76
N TRP A 204 -24.31 -2.03 5.89
CA TRP A 204 -23.70 -2.93 4.90
C TRP A 204 -24.71 -3.90 4.28
N GLN A 205 -24.56 -4.16 2.99
CA GLN A 205 -25.28 -5.19 2.25
C GLN A 205 -24.30 -6.27 1.78
N GLY A 206 -24.58 -7.53 2.12
CA GLY A 206 -23.81 -8.66 1.60
C GLY A 206 -24.13 -8.92 0.13
N PHE A 207 -23.10 -9.13 -0.69
CA PHE A 207 -23.24 -9.57 -2.08
C PHE A 207 -22.53 -10.92 -2.34
N ARG A 208 -21.80 -11.44 -1.35
CA ARG A 208 -21.30 -12.82 -1.32
C ARG A 208 -21.68 -13.51 -0.01
N SER A 209 -21.95 -14.81 -0.09
CA SER A 209 -22.26 -15.65 1.06
C SER A 209 -21.10 -15.76 2.06
N PHE A 210 -21.41 -16.14 3.30
CA PHE A 210 -20.45 -16.43 4.38
C PHE A 210 -19.49 -15.26 4.71
N GLY A 211 -19.99 -14.03 4.63
CA GLY A 211 -19.25 -12.84 5.00
C GLY A 211 -18.03 -12.53 4.13
N ARG A 212 -18.06 -12.95 2.85
CA ARG A 212 -16.93 -12.83 1.92
C ARG A 212 -16.94 -11.55 1.08
N GLY A 213 -18.03 -10.79 1.12
CA GLY A 213 -18.20 -9.58 0.31
C GLY A 213 -19.39 -8.73 0.80
N TYR A 214 -19.12 -7.48 1.13
CA TYR A 214 -20.11 -6.47 1.50
C TYR A 214 -19.85 -5.14 0.80
N ARG A 215 -20.93 -4.41 0.52
CA ARG A 215 -20.91 -3.03 0.03
C ARG A 215 -21.75 -2.12 0.94
N PRO A 216 -21.51 -0.81 0.98
CA PRO A 216 -22.39 0.14 1.65
C PRO A 216 -23.85 0.05 1.17
N LEU A 217 -24.80 0.36 2.06
CA LEU A 217 -26.24 0.33 1.77
C LEU A 217 -26.91 1.71 1.87
N GLN A 218 -26.66 2.45 2.94
CA GLN A 218 -27.39 3.69 3.30
C GLN A 218 -26.51 4.95 3.29
N GLY A 219 -25.27 4.82 2.77
CA GLY A 219 -24.24 5.86 2.82
C GLY A 219 -22.87 5.24 3.08
N ASN A 220 -21.86 5.71 2.36
CA ASN A 220 -20.49 5.19 2.43
C ASN A 220 -19.85 5.54 3.77
N ALA A 221 -19.98 6.81 4.18
CA ALA A 221 -19.46 7.29 5.46
C ALA A 221 -20.09 6.51 6.63
N ARG A 222 -21.42 6.31 6.59
CA ARG A 222 -22.15 5.51 7.60
C ARG A 222 -21.69 4.06 7.65
N ALA A 223 -21.42 3.44 6.50
CA ALA A 223 -20.92 2.07 6.44
C ALA A 223 -19.53 1.96 7.09
N VAL A 224 -18.62 2.91 6.81
CA VAL A 224 -17.31 2.97 7.48
C VAL A 224 -17.45 3.23 8.98
N ASP A 225 -18.45 4.02 9.41
CA ASP A 225 -18.68 4.34 10.82
C ASP A 225 -18.92 3.11 11.71
N ALA A 226 -19.49 2.05 11.15
CA ALA A 226 -19.63 0.76 11.85
C ALA A 226 -18.30 0.22 12.37
N PHE A 227 -17.17 0.54 11.73
CA PHE A 227 -15.84 0.14 12.18
C PHE A 227 -15.23 1.10 13.21
N TYR A 228 -15.71 2.34 13.31
CA TYR A 228 -15.30 3.29 14.34
C TYR A 228 -16.06 3.14 15.66
N SER A 229 -17.33 2.74 15.61
CA SER A 229 -18.21 2.75 16.79
C SER A 229 -19.00 1.46 17.01
N GLY A 230 -19.07 0.60 15.98
CA GLY A 230 -19.90 -0.60 15.98
C GLY A 230 -19.21 -1.83 16.57
N GLN A 231 -19.99 -2.92 16.58
CA GLN A 231 -19.56 -4.24 17.01
C GLN A 231 -19.33 -5.09 15.76
N VAL A 232 -18.09 -5.09 15.29
CA VAL A 232 -17.72 -5.67 14.00
C VAL A 232 -16.44 -6.48 14.11
N ARG A 233 -16.29 -7.46 13.22
CA ARG A 233 -15.13 -8.32 13.14
C ARG A 233 -14.61 -8.38 11.74
N SER A 234 -13.29 -8.42 11.59
CA SER A 234 -12.65 -8.64 10.30
C SER A 234 -11.35 -9.41 10.45
N GLU A 235 -10.97 -10.13 9.40
CA GLU A 235 -9.60 -10.66 9.22
C GLU A 235 -8.63 -9.50 8.86
N CYS A 236 -7.33 -9.66 9.06
CA CYS A 236 -6.33 -8.61 8.85
C CYS A 236 -6.34 -8.02 7.42
N GLY A 237 -6.58 -8.82 6.38
CA GLY A 237 -6.65 -8.36 4.99
C GLY A 237 -7.84 -7.44 4.73
N VAL A 238 -8.99 -7.72 5.36
CA VAL A 238 -10.14 -6.80 5.31
C VAL A 238 -9.90 -5.61 6.24
N GLY A 239 -9.22 -5.80 7.37
CA GLY A 239 -8.80 -4.71 8.23
C GLY A 239 -7.95 -3.66 7.53
N ARG A 240 -7.04 -4.09 6.64
CA ARG A 240 -6.30 -3.19 5.75
C ARG A 240 -7.23 -2.43 4.80
N GLN A 241 -8.16 -3.12 4.14
CA GLN A 241 -9.12 -2.47 3.23
C GLN A 241 -9.93 -1.39 3.96
N ILE A 242 -10.44 -1.71 5.14
CA ILE A 242 -11.21 -0.76 5.98
C ILE A 242 -10.34 0.44 6.35
N ALA A 243 -9.08 0.25 6.73
CA ALA A 243 -8.17 1.36 7.02
C ALA A 243 -7.94 2.25 5.78
N GLN A 244 -7.80 1.66 4.59
CA GLN A 244 -7.66 2.43 3.34
C GLN A 244 -8.93 3.23 3.03
N LEU A 245 -10.12 2.62 3.11
CA LEU A 245 -11.39 3.31 2.86
C LEU A 245 -11.68 4.38 3.92
N ALA A 246 -11.35 4.10 5.18
CA ALA A 246 -11.46 5.05 6.28
C ALA A 246 -10.54 6.26 6.10
N ALA A 247 -9.31 6.05 5.61
CA ALA A 247 -8.42 7.16 5.25
C ALA A 247 -9.00 8.02 4.12
N GLN A 248 -9.66 7.41 3.12
CA GLN A 248 -10.39 8.18 2.09
C GLN A 248 -11.57 8.97 2.68
N ARG A 249 -12.36 8.38 3.59
CA ARG A 249 -13.42 9.10 4.31
C ARG A 249 -12.86 10.33 5.05
N GLU A 250 -11.77 10.15 5.80
CA GLU A 250 -11.11 11.22 6.56
C GLU A 250 -10.46 12.30 5.67
N LEU A 251 -10.11 11.96 4.42
CA LEU A 251 -9.52 12.87 3.45
C LEU A 251 -10.57 13.73 2.73
N TYR A 252 -11.71 13.13 2.39
CA TYR A 252 -12.80 13.79 1.65
C TYR A 252 -13.84 14.43 2.57
N GLY A 253 -13.92 14.01 3.85
CA GLY A 253 -15.05 14.27 4.73
C GLY A 253 -16.29 13.46 4.33
N ASP A 254 -17.24 13.29 5.24
CA ASP A 254 -18.38 12.38 5.06
C ASP A 254 -19.19 12.67 3.78
N ALA A 255 -19.63 13.92 3.61
CA ALA A 255 -20.40 14.32 2.43
C ALA A 255 -19.58 14.24 1.13
N GLY A 256 -18.29 14.56 1.17
CA GLY A 256 -17.40 14.46 0.02
C GLY A 256 -17.17 13.00 -0.39
N PHE A 257 -17.03 12.10 0.58
CA PHE A 257 -16.82 10.68 0.41
C PHE A 257 -18.06 9.96 -0.15
N ASP A 258 -19.26 10.32 0.34
CA ASP A 258 -20.53 9.80 -0.17
C ASP A 258 -20.79 10.23 -1.62
N ARG A 259 -20.37 11.45 -2.01
CA ARG A 259 -20.49 11.93 -3.39
C ARG A 259 -19.42 11.37 -4.32
N ALA A 260 -18.19 11.20 -3.83
CA ALA A 260 -17.05 10.85 -4.68
C ALA A 260 -17.05 9.39 -5.11
N PHE A 261 -17.69 8.51 -4.35
CA PHE A 261 -17.64 7.07 -4.56
C PHE A 261 -19.04 6.45 -4.59
N SER A 262 -19.26 5.51 -5.50
CA SER A 262 -20.43 4.66 -5.45
C SER A 262 -20.31 3.63 -4.31
N ALA A 263 -21.41 2.99 -3.91
CA ALA A 263 -21.36 1.91 -2.93
C ALA A 263 -20.52 0.72 -3.44
N ASP A 264 -20.65 0.34 -4.71
CA ASP A 264 -19.94 -0.81 -5.27
C ASP A 264 -18.42 -0.61 -5.30
N GLU A 265 -17.98 0.64 -5.47
CA GLU A 265 -16.58 1.05 -5.39
C GLU A 265 -15.95 0.83 -4.02
N LEU A 266 -16.76 0.82 -2.96
CA LEU A 266 -16.32 0.68 -1.57
C LEU A 266 -16.58 -0.73 -1.00
N SER A 267 -16.70 -1.70 -1.89
CA SER A 267 -16.83 -3.11 -1.52
C SER A 267 -15.63 -3.59 -0.69
N ILE A 268 -15.91 -4.35 0.37
CA ILE A 268 -14.92 -5.03 1.23
C ILE A 268 -15.13 -6.55 1.17
N GLY A 269 -14.06 -7.32 1.27
CA GLY A 269 -14.15 -8.78 1.21
C GLY A 269 -12.81 -9.48 1.04
N THR A 270 -12.85 -10.75 0.67
CA THR A 270 -11.60 -11.46 0.28
C THR A 270 -11.00 -10.82 -0.97
N PHE A 271 -9.66 -10.81 -1.11
CA PHE A 271 -9.01 -10.21 -2.28
C PHE A 271 -9.52 -10.81 -3.61
N LEU A 272 -9.75 -12.13 -3.67
CA LEU A 272 -10.34 -12.79 -4.83
C LEU A 272 -11.75 -12.29 -5.15
N THR A 273 -12.54 -11.96 -4.12
CA THR A 273 -13.88 -11.41 -4.32
C THR A 273 -13.82 -10.03 -4.92
N LEU A 274 -12.89 -9.18 -4.48
CA LEU A 274 -12.82 -7.79 -4.93
C LEU A 274 -12.39 -7.61 -6.39
N HIS A 275 -11.55 -8.51 -6.93
CA HIS A 275 -11.11 -8.44 -8.32
C HIS A 275 -12.24 -8.47 -9.36
N ARG A 276 -13.42 -8.95 -8.99
CA ARG A 276 -14.61 -9.02 -9.87
C ARG A 276 -15.72 -8.07 -9.43
N THR A 277 -15.33 -6.93 -8.85
CA THR A 277 -16.23 -5.85 -8.42
C THR A 277 -15.73 -4.53 -8.97
N ASP A 278 -16.47 -3.46 -8.72
CA ASP A 278 -16.06 -2.10 -9.06
C ASP A 278 -15.12 -1.49 -8.01
N SER A 279 -14.61 -2.28 -7.05
CA SER A 279 -13.80 -1.78 -5.94
C SER A 279 -12.65 -0.87 -6.39
N ILE A 280 -12.51 0.29 -5.74
CA ILE A 280 -11.39 1.22 -5.96
C ILE A 280 -10.06 0.68 -5.44
N LEU A 281 -10.06 -0.42 -4.69
CA LEU A 281 -8.84 -1.01 -4.15
C LEU A 281 -8.24 -2.04 -5.10
N LEU A 282 -9.07 -2.91 -5.70
CA LEU A 282 -8.61 -4.07 -6.49
C LEU A 282 -9.51 -4.45 -7.68
N GLY A 283 -10.61 -3.73 -7.88
CA GLY A 283 -11.63 -4.01 -8.89
C GLY A 283 -11.48 -3.17 -10.16
N ALA A 284 -12.57 -3.07 -10.94
CA ALA A 284 -12.59 -2.37 -12.22
C ALA A 284 -12.26 -0.87 -12.10
N HIS A 285 -12.59 -0.23 -10.98
CA HIS A 285 -12.32 1.20 -10.75
C HIS A 285 -11.06 1.46 -9.93
N ALA A 286 -10.20 0.46 -9.74
CA ALA A 286 -8.88 0.68 -9.13
C ALA A 286 -7.96 1.52 -10.05
N GLY A 287 -8.26 1.58 -11.35
CA GLY A 287 -7.52 2.38 -12.32
C GLY A 287 -6.06 1.92 -12.45
N SER A 288 -5.13 2.86 -12.54
CA SER A 288 -3.71 2.56 -12.77
C SER A 288 -3.00 2.23 -11.47
N PHE A 289 -2.49 1.01 -11.34
CA PHE A 289 -1.68 0.65 -10.18
C PHE A 289 -0.24 1.18 -10.27
N PHE A 290 0.25 1.67 -9.14
CA PHE A 290 1.65 1.86 -8.84
C PHE A 290 2.24 0.52 -8.36
N ALA A 291 3.05 -0.09 -9.22
CA ALA A 291 3.73 -1.35 -8.95
C ALA A 291 5.16 -1.07 -8.45
N ASP A 292 5.33 -1.10 -7.14
CA ASP A 292 6.60 -0.86 -6.47
C ASP A 292 6.72 -1.73 -5.22
N GLY A 293 6.53 -3.05 -5.38
CA GLY A 293 6.39 -3.97 -4.25
C GLY A 293 7.55 -3.96 -3.27
N LYS A 294 8.79 -3.75 -3.74
CA LYS A 294 9.97 -3.59 -2.88
C LYS A 294 10.29 -2.15 -2.52
N ALA A 295 9.38 -1.22 -2.79
CA ALA A 295 9.45 0.18 -2.41
C ALA A 295 10.68 0.93 -2.94
N GLU A 296 11.27 0.50 -4.07
CA GLU A 296 12.45 1.16 -4.65
C GLU A 296 12.11 2.58 -5.09
N LYS A 297 11.02 2.74 -5.87
CA LYS A 297 10.58 4.04 -6.37
C LYS A 297 10.04 4.92 -5.24
N THR A 298 9.35 4.32 -4.28
CA THR A 298 8.77 4.98 -3.11
C THR A 298 9.88 5.52 -2.20
N ALA A 299 10.91 4.72 -1.93
CA ALA A 299 12.08 5.13 -1.15
C ALA A 299 12.83 6.30 -1.80
N GLN A 300 12.95 6.32 -3.13
CA GLN A 300 13.58 7.44 -3.83
C GLN A 300 12.76 8.73 -3.82
N ARG A 301 11.43 8.62 -3.75
CA ARG A 301 10.54 9.79 -3.68
C ARG A 301 10.60 10.49 -2.33
N GLY A 302 10.79 9.74 -1.25
CA GLY A 302 10.87 10.27 0.11
C GLY A 302 9.74 9.79 1.02
N ARG A 303 9.82 10.15 2.30
CA ARG A 303 8.99 9.57 3.36
C ARG A 303 7.49 9.78 3.17
N ALA A 304 7.07 10.91 2.61
CA ALA A 304 5.66 11.19 2.35
C ALA A 304 5.04 10.18 1.38
N ALA A 305 5.81 9.66 0.40
CA ALA A 305 5.31 8.74 -0.60
C ALA A 305 4.84 7.39 -0.02
N PHE A 306 5.30 7.03 1.17
CA PHE A 306 4.84 5.82 1.85
C PHE A 306 3.48 6.01 2.55
N LEU A 307 3.08 7.23 2.88
CA LEU A 307 1.93 7.47 3.77
C LEU A 307 0.62 6.95 3.17
N GLY A 308 -0.09 6.11 3.92
CA GLY A 308 -1.30 5.43 3.48
C GLY A 308 -1.08 4.24 2.56
N ALA A 309 0.17 3.94 2.16
CA ALA A 309 0.46 2.82 1.26
C ALA A 309 0.12 1.48 1.91
N PRO A 310 -0.64 0.60 1.22
CA PRO A 310 -0.93 -0.74 1.71
C PRO A 310 0.23 -1.71 1.45
N GLY A 311 0.45 -2.64 2.38
CA GLY A 311 1.46 -3.69 2.24
C GLY A 311 1.17 -4.94 3.06
N TYR A 312 2.17 -5.81 3.15
CA TYR A 312 2.19 -6.96 4.05
C TYR A 312 3.60 -7.37 4.47
N LEU A 313 3.71 -7.97 5.65
CA LEU A 313 4.80 -8.90 5.99
C LEU A 313 4.32 -10.31 5.69
N VAL A 314 5.07 -11.12 4.96
CA VAL A 314 4.65 -12.47 4.56
C VAL A 314 5.77 -13.49 4.76
N HIS A 315 5.39 -14.72 5.09
CA HIS A 315 6.33 -15.83 5.15
C HIS A 315 7.08 -16.04 3.81
N VAL A 316 8.32 -16.51 3.89
CA VAL A 316 9.17 -16.77 2.72
C VAL A 316 9.16 -18.25 2.32
N PHE A 317 9.18 -19.17 3.28
CA PHE A 317 9.21 -20.61 2.99
C PHE A 317 7.81 -21.18 2.76
N GLU A 318 7.72 -22.33 2.11
CA GLU A 318 6.45 -22.96 1.75
C GLU A 318 5.49 -23.12 2.94
N PRO A 319 4.16 -23.17 2.71
CA PRO A 319 3.17 -23.22 3.79
C PRO A 319 3.35 -24.35 4.82
N ARG A 320 4.05 -25.45 4.49
CA ARG A 320 4.40 -26.52 5.46
C ARG A 320 5.29 -26.04 6.62
N TYR A 321 5.94 -24.89 6.47
CA TYR A 321 6.74 -24.22 7.49
C TYR A 321 5.94 -23.22 8.32
N LEU A 322 4.63 -23.07 8.10
CA LEU A 322 3.76 -22.26 8.95
C LEU A 322 3.32 -23.06 10.18
N ASP A 323 3.44 -22.44 11.34
CA ASP A 323 2.97 -22.94 12.63
C ASP A 323 1.63 -22.29 13.02
N ASP A 324 1.40 -21.06 12.59
CA ASP A 324 0.16 -20.30 12.76
C ASP A 324 -0.27 -19.65 11.44
N ILE A 325 -1.24 -20.30 10.78
CA ILE A 325 -1.78 -19.87 9.49
C ILE A 325 -2.49 -18.50 9.54
N ASN A 326 -3.01 -18.08 10.70
CA ASN A 326 -3.63 -16.77 10.84
C ASN A 326 -2.57 -15.64 10.86
N ASN A 327 -1.29 -16.00 10.99
CA ASN A 327 -0.15 -15.08 10.94
C ASN A 327 0.79 -15.42 9.76
N GLN A 328 0.25 -16.07 8.71
CA GLN A 328 1.00 -16.32 7.47
C GLN A 328 1.39 -15.02 6.76
N ALA A 329 0.60 -13.97 6.97
CA ALA A 329 0.89 -12.62 6.54
C ALA A 329 0.29 -11.63 7.54
N GLU A 330 0.92 -10.47 7.70
CA GLU A 330 0.39 -9.32 8.42
C GLU A 330 0.14 -8.19 7.43
N ASN A 331 -1.12 -8.00 7.04
CA ASN A 331 -1.53 -6.94 6.13
C ASN A 331 -1.54 -5.59 6.85
N PHE A 332 -0.97 -4.57 6.22
CA PHE A 332 -0.80 -3.26 6.85
C PHE A 332 -1.12 -2.07 5.96
N VAL A 333 -1.32 -0.91 6.59
CA VAL A 333 -1.25 0.43 5.97
C VAL A 333 -0.13 1.21 6.64
N VAL A 334 0.73 1.88 5.88
CA VAL A 334 1.78 2.74 6.46
C VAL A 334 1.15 3.99 7.06
N VAL A 335 1.48 4.27 8.32
CA VAL A 335 0.91 5.39 9.09
C VAL A 335 1.91 6.53 9.14
N ALA A 336 3.17 6.24 9.51
CA ALA A 336 4.22 7.22 9.62
C ALA A 336 5.58 6.63 9.23
N VAL A 337 6.46 7.49 8.72
CA VAL A 337 7.85 7.15 8.43
C VAL A 337 8.74 8.27 8.97
N SER A 338 9.67 7.93 9.86
CA SER A 338 10.66 8.88 10.38
C SER A 338 11.63 9.33 9.28
N ALA A 339 12.28 10.48 9.47
CA ALA A 339 13.30 10.95 8.54
C ALA A 339 14.44 9.92 8.39
N ASP A 340 14.93 9.39 9.50
CA ASP A 340 16.02 8.39 9.51
C ASP A 340 15.60 7.09 8.82
N ALA A 341 14.37 6.61 9.04
CA ALA A 341 13.87 5.40 8.38
C ALA A 341 13.78 5.59 6.86
N ALA A 342 13.31 6.76 6.40
CA ALA A 342 13.25 7.08 4.99
C ALA A 342 14.64 7.22 4.35
N GLN A 343 15.59 7.82 5.07
CA GLN A 343 16.98 7.89 4.64
C GLN A 343 17.59 6.49 4.51
N ALA A 344 17.41 5.63 5.50
CA ALA A 344 17.88 4.25 5.47
C ALA A 344 17.26 3.47 4.29
N LEU A 345 15.94 3.61 4.06
CA LEU A 345 15.26 3.01 2.91
C LEU A 345 15.85 3.47 1.57
N ARG A 346 16.15 4.76 1.43
CA ARG A 346 16.74 5.31 0.20
C ARG A 346 18.17 4.82 -0.01
N GLN A 347 18.98 4.81 1.05
CA GLN A 347 20.36 4.32 1.03
C GLN A 347 20.42 2.84 0.65
N HIS A 348 19.47 2.04 1.14
CA HIS A 348 19.43 0.60 0.92
C HIS A 348 18.61 0.16 -0.31
N GLY A 349 17.98 1.10 -1.02
CA GLY A 349 17.19 0.79 -2.22
C GLY A 349 15.92 0.00 -1.90
N GLY A 350 15.21 0.33 -0.81
CA GLY A 350 13.93 -0.27 -0.46
C GLY A 350 13.99 -1.59 0.33
N PHE A 351 12.91 -2.35 0.30
CA PHE A 351 12.69 -3.52 1.15
C PHE A 351 13.54 -4.75 0.82
N ALA A 352 14.10 -4.85 -0.38
CA ALA A 352 14.93 -6.00 -0.74
C ALA A 352 16.16 -6.17 0.17
N TYR A 353 16.72 -5.08 0.68
CA TYR A 353 17.75 -5.11 1.71
C TYR A 353 17.20 -5.69 3.03
N TYR A 354 16.07 -5.16 3.51
CA TYR A 354 15.47 -5.57 4.76
C TYR A 354 14.92 -6.99 4.74
N ASP A 355 14.56 -7.54 3.58
CA ASP A 355 14.23 -8.97 3.46
C ASP A 355 15.45 -9.85 3.79
N ARG A 356 16.66 -9.44 3.39
CA ARG A 356 17.90 -10.13 3.74
C ARG A 356 18.20 -9.96 5.23
N SER A 357 17.99 -8.76 5.78
CA SER A 357 18.14 -8.50 7.22
C SER A 357 17.13 -9.31 8.06
N ASN A 358 15.87 -9.43 7.63
CA ASN A 358 14.85 -10.25 8.28
C ASN A 358 15.23 -11.74 8.26
N ARG A 359 15.80 -12.22 7.16
CA ARG A 359 16.35 -13.58 7.11
C ARG A 359 17.48 -13.77 8.11
N ARG A 360 18.41 -12.81 8.20
CA ARG A 360 19.51 -12.86 9.19
C ARG A 360 18.99 -12.83 10.63
N ILE A 361 17.99 -11.98 10.91
CA ILE A 361 17.29 -11.93 12.20
C ILE A 361 16.70 -13.30 12.54
N TRP A 362 15.99 -13.93 11.59
CA TRP A 362 15.40 -15.25 11.77
C TRP A 362 16.46 -16.34 12.02
N GLU A 363 17.58 -16.32 11.29
CA GLU A 363 18.70 -17.26 11.47
C GLU A 363 19.30 -17.15 12.88
N LEU A 364 19.59 -15.94 13.34
CA LEU A 364 20.10 -15.67 14.68
C LEU A 364 19.10 -16.07 15.76
N ALA A 365 17.81 -15.79 15.55
CA ALA A 365 16.75 -16.13 16.49
C ALA A 365 16.65 -17.63 16.77
N GLN A 366 17.09 -18.51 15.85
CA GLN A 366 17.08 -19.96 16.08
C GLN A 366 17.90 -20.36 17.31
N ALA A 367 19.02 -19.67 17.59
CA ALA A 367 19.86 -19.94 18.77
C ALA A 367 19.25 -19.44 20.09
N LEU A 368 18.19 -18.63 20.03
CA LEU A 368 17.52 -18.04 21.21
C LEU A 368 16.14 -18.67 21.48
N ARG A 369 15.76 -19.69 20.72
CA ARG A 369 14.49 -20.40 20.89
C ARG A 369 14.34 -20.94 22.30
N GLY A 370 13.11 -20.89 22.79
CA GLY A 370 12.74 -21.36 24.11
C GLY A 370 11.22 -21.31 24.29
N ALA A 371 10.74 -21.75 25.46
CA ALA A 371 9.33 -21.77 25.75
C ALA A 371 8.71 -20.36 25.84
N GLY A 372 7.43 -20.25 25.47
CA GLY A 372 6.61 -19.04 25.63
C GLY A 372 6.05 -18.52 24.30
N ARG A 373 4.78 -18.11 24.30
CA ARG A 373 4.04 -17.61 23.12
C ARG A 373 4.37 -16.17 22.69
N ALA A 374 5.22 -15.48 23.43
CA ALA A 374 5.58 -14.07 23.22
C ALA A 374 7.04 -13.83 23.66
N ARG A 375 7.90 -14.83 23.46
CA ARG A 375 9.27 -14.82 23.97
C ARG A 375 10.10 -13.77 23.23
N PHE A 376 10.07 -13.76 21.91
CA PHE A 376 10.78 -12.78 21.09
C PHE A 376 10.18 -11.39 21.20
N GLU A 377 8.85 -11.27 21.31
CA GLU A 377 8.21 -9.98 21.66
C GLU A 377 8.80 -9.43 22.96
N ARG A 378 8.94 -10.26 24.00
CA ARG A 378 9.52 -9.81 25.27
C ARG A 378 11.03 -9.58 25.21
N LEU A 379 11.75 -10.44 24.48
CA LEU A 379 13.20 -10.40 24.44
C LEU A 379 13.72 -9.23 23.59
N LEU A 380 13.14 -9.02 22.41
CA LEU A 380 13.64 -8.08 21.40
C LEU A 380 12.90 -6.74 21.45
N TRP A 381 11.59 -6.75 21.68
CA TRP A 381 10.79 -5.52 21.67
C TRP A 381 10.65 -4.89 23.06
N THR A 382 10.06 -5.58 24.05
CA THR A 382 9.93 -5.00 25.40
C THR A 382 11.24 -5.01 26.19
N ARG A 383 12.26 -5.69 25.66
CA ARG A 383 13.60 -5.84 26.26
C ARG A 383 13.56 -6.28 27.72
N ASP A 384 12.75 -7.30 28.02
CA ASP A 384 12.53 -7.82 29.37
C ASP A 384 13.85 -8.20 30.07
N ALA A 385 14.18 -7.48 31.14
CA ALA A 385 15.45 -7.61 31.85
C ALA A 385 15.66 -9.00 32.45
N ARG A 386 14.60 -9.65 32.94
CA ARG A 386 14.69 -10.99 33.53
C ARG A 386 14.97 -12.05 32.47
N LEU A 387 14.29 -11.98 31.32
CA LEU A 387 14.55 -12.89 30.20
C LEU A 387 15.96 -12.70 29.62
N ARG A 388 16.40 -11.45 29.48
CA ARG A 388 17.75 -11.12 28.98
C ARG A 388 18.83 -11.57 29.96
N GLY A 389 18.63 -11.37 31.26
CA GLY A 389 19.56 -11.79 32.31
C GLY A 389 19.71 -13.32 32.44
N ALA A 390 18.67 -14.08 32.07
CA ALA A 390 18.70 -15.55 32.09
C ALA A 390 19.40 -16.19 30.88
N LEU A 391 19.83 -15.41 29.88
CA LEU A 391 20.54 -15.94 28.72
C LEU A 391 21.97 -16.36 29.07
N SER A 392 22.42 -17.48 28.51
CA SER A 392 23.82 -17.90 28.58
C SER A 392 24.76 -16.90 27.87
N PRO A 393 26.07 -16.89 28.17
CA PRO A 393 27.01 -15.99 27.50
C PRO A 393 26.96 -16.04 25.95
N PRO A 394 26.91 -17.22 25.28
CA PRO A 394 26.77 -17.28 23.82
C PRO A 394 25.44 -16.70 23.33
N GLN A 395 24.34 -16.94 24.06
CA GLN A 395 23.04 -16.38 23.71
C GLN A 395 23.01 -14.85 23.85
N ARG A 396 23.74 -14.28 24.83
CA ARG A 396 23.87 -12.82 24.95
C ARG A 396 24.60 -12.21 23.75
N GLN A 397 25.60 -12.89 23.19
CA GLN A 397 26.27 -12.44 21.96
C GLN A 397 25.31 -12.45 20.75
N VAL A 398 24.49 -13.50 20.61
CA VAL A 398 23.46 -13.57 19.57
C VAL A 398 22.40 -12.47 19.76
N LEU A 399 21.96 -12.24 21.00
CA LEU A 399 21.02 -11.16 21.32
C LEU A 399 21.59 -9.79 20.95
N ALA A 400 22.87 -9.52 21.23
CA ALA A 400 23.50 -8.26 20.86
C ALA A 400 23.53 -8.05 19.33
N GLN A 401 23.76 -9.10 18.55
CA GLN A 401 23.67 -9.03 17.09
C GLN A 401 22.23 -8.76 16.60
N LEU A 402 21.23 -9.36 17.24
CA LEU A 402 19.82 -9.09 16.94
C LEU A 402 19.42 -7.66 17.29
N ASP A 403 19.84 -7.16 18.46
CA ASP A 403 19.59 -5.78 18.88
C ASP A 403 20.22 -4.81 17.88
N ALA A 404 21.47 -5.04 17.45
CA ALA A 404 22.13 -4.21 16.45
C ALA A 404 21.40 -4.17 15.10
N LEU A 405 20.82 -5.31 14.65
CA LEU A 405 20.02 -5.34 13.43
C LEU A 405 18.69 -4.59 13.59
N LEU A 406 18.03 -4.75 14.73
CA LEU A 406 16.74 -4.11 15.03
C LEU A 406 16.86 -2.64 15.46
N ASP A 407 18.07 -2.17 15.77
CA ASP A 407 18.37 -0.77 16.04
C ASP A 407 18.49 0.07 14.74
N ASP A 408 18.51 -0.56 13.56
CA ASP A 408 18.41 0.14 12.27
C ASP A 408 17.15 1.03 12.24
N PRO A 409 17.25 2.29 11.77
CA PRO A 409 16.15 3.24 11.77
C PRO A 409 14.86 2.73 11.12
N PHE A 410 14.94 1.88 10.10
CA PHE A 410 13.76 1.32 9.45
C PHE A 410 12.90 0.49 10.42
N TYR A 411 13.52 -0.37 11.24
CA TYR A 411 12.79 -1.21 12.18
C TYR A 411 12.12 -0.42 13.31
N ARG A 412 12.60 0.80 13.58
CA ARG A 412 12.12 1.65 14.68
C ARG A 412 11.20 2.78 14.24
N GLY A 413 11.37 3.27 13.02
CA GLY A 413 10.75 4.50 12.51
C GLY A 413 9.81 4.30 11.33
N PHE A 414 9.56 3.04 10.91
CA PHE A 414 8.56 2.73 9.90
C PHE A 414 7.31 2.14 10.57
N ASP A 415 6.33 3.02 10.86
CA ASP A 415 5.12 2.67 11.60
C ASP A 415 3.99 2.25 10.68
N VAL A 416 3.39 1.11 10.99
CA VAL A 416 2.31 0.52 10.21
C VAL A 416 1.13 0.15 11.10
N TYR A 417 -0.08 0.31 10.57
CA TYR A 417 -1.30 -0.20 11.18
C TYR A 417 -1.55 -1.63 10.69
N VAL A 418 -1.57 -2.60 11.61
CA VAL A 418 -2.01 -3.97 11.35
C VAL A 418 -3.22 -4.27 12.20
N HIS A 419 -4.32 -4.74 11.61
CA HIS A 419 -5.48 -5.19 12.39
C HIS A 419 -5.24 -6.60 12.97
N PRO A 420 -5.38 -6.85 14.30
CA PRO A 420 -5.82 -5.95 15.38
C PRO A 420 -4.65 -5.43 16.24
N ARG A 421 -3.41 -5.49 15.78
CA ARG A 421 -2.23 -5.07 16.54
C ARG A 421 -2.14 -3.56 16.75
N GLY A 422 -2.87 -2.78 15.95
CA GLY A 422 -2.82 -1.33 15.97
C GLY A 422 -1.58 -0.80 15.24
N VAL A 423 -1.22 0.44 15.54
CA VAL A 423 -0.02 1.10 15.00
C VAL A 423 1.22 0.66 15.78
N LYS A 424 2.18 0.03 15.08
CA LYS A 424 3.47 -0.40 15.63
C LYS A 424 4.55 -0.32 14.54
N PRO A 425 5.84 -0.19 14.92
CA PRO A 425 6.91 -0.18 13.96
C PRO A 425 7.20 -1.59 13.42
N ILE A 426 7.82 -1.69 12.24
CA ILE A 426 8.14 -2.97 11.60
C ILE A 426 8.94 -3.91 12.52
N GLY A 427 9.86 -3.39 13.35
CA GLY A 427 10.63 -4.19 14.30
C GLY A 427 9.77 -4.96 15.30
N TYR A 428 8.64 -4.38 15.74
CA TYR A 428 7.67 -5.09 16.58
C TYR A 428 7.07 -6.29 15.84
N HIS A 429 6.64 -6.09 14.60
CA HIS A 429 6.02 -7.12 13.78
C HIS A 429 6.98 -8.26 13.47
N VAL A 430 8.24 -7.94 13.13
CA VAL A 430 9.29 -8.95 12.91
C VAL A 430 9.53 -9.77 14.19
N ALA A 431 9.71 -9.13 15.35
CA ALA A 431 9.91 -9.83 16.62
C ALA A 431 8.72 -10.72 16.97
N ARG A 432 7.49 -10.23 16.81
CA ARG A 432 6.27 -10.99 17.02
C ARG A 432 6.18 -12.22 16.12
N LEU A 433 6.50 -12.06 14.85
CA LEU A 433 6.36 -13.12 13.86
C LEU A 433 7.35 -14.27 14.07
N LEU A 434 8.50 -14.02 14.71
CA LEU A 434 9.40 -15.08 15.19
C LEU A 434 8.74 -15.99 16.25
N ASP A 435 7.83 -15.46 17.07
CA ASP A 435 7.06 -16.27 18.03
C ASP A 435 5.92 -17.05 17.34
N ARG A 436 5.37 -16.54 16.23
CA ARG A 436 4.19 -17.13 15.56
C ARG A 436 4.53 -18.19 14.53
N ASN A 437 5.54 -17.95 13.69
CA ASN A 437 6.01 -18.92 12.70
C ASN A 437 7.55 -19.02 12.73
N PRO A 438 8.13 -19.61 13.79
CA PRO A 438 9.58 -19.69 13.97
C PRO A 438 10.32 -20.48 12.88
N ARG A 439 9.60 -21.25 12.04
CA ARG A 439 10.18 -22.08 10.98
C ARG A 439 10.36 -21.37 9.62
N THR A 440 10.02 -20.09 9.52
CA THR A 440 10.19 -19.30 8.28
C THR A 440 10.60 -17.85 8.59
N PRO A 441 11.47 -17.23 7.76
CA PRO A 441 11.66 -15.79 7.80
C PRO A 441 10.49 -15.08 7.11
N PHE A 442 10.51 -13.74 7.15
CA PHE A 442 9.47 -12.87 6.60
C PHE A 442 10.03 -11.83 5.64
N ALA A 443 9.32 -11.61 4.55
CA ALA A 443 9.57 -10.55 3.58
C ALA A 443 8.54 -9.43 3.69
N ILE A 444 8.91 -8.23 3.30
CA ILE A 444 8.06 -7.04 3.33
C ILE A 444 7.78 -6.60 1.89
N GLU A 445 6.51 -6.30 1.61
CA GLU A 445 6.11 -5.77 0.31
C GLU A 445 5.01 -4.71 0.44
N LEU A 446 5.10 -3.67 -0.39
CA LEU A 446 3.94 -2.86 -0.75
C LEU A 446 3.06 -3.66 -1.71
N THR A 447 1.75 -3.57 -1.54
CA THR A 447 0.80 -4.14 -2.50
C THR A 447 0.61 -3.20 -3.68
N LEU A 448 0.11 -3.70 -4.80
CA LEU A 448 -0.38 -2.84 -5.87
C LEU A 448 -1.41 -1.85 -5.30
N HIS A 449 -1.20 -0.56 -5.56
CA HIS A 449 -2.07 0.50 -5.05
C HIS A 449 -2.13 1.67 -6.02
N ASN A 450 -3.13 2.52 -5.88
CA ASN A 450 -3.45 3.59 -6.83
C ASN A 450 -3.42 4.98 -6.19
N LEU A 451 -2.73 5.11 -5.04
CA LEU A 451 -2.64 6.36 -4.28
C LEU A 451 -1.87 7.43 -5.07
N HIS A 452 -0.81 7.04 -5.77
CA HIS A 452 0.02 7.94 -6.59
C HIS A 452 -0.60 8.29 -7.95
N THR A 453 -1.76 7.74 -8.27
CA THR A 453 -2.33 7.74 -9.61
C THR A 453 -3.82 8.08 -9.49
N THR A 454 -4.70 7.09 -9.62
CA THR A 454 -6.15 7.27 -9.74
C THR A 454 -6.77 7.99 -8.54
N LEU A 455 -6.35 7.69 -7.31
CA LEU A 455 -6.98 8.33 -6.14
C LEU A 455 -6.57 9.80 -5.97
N TYR A 456 -5.37 10.18 -6.41
CA TYR A 456 -4.99 11.59 -6.46
C TYR A 456 -5.87 12.36 -7.45
N HIS A 457 -6.01 11.85 -8.67
CA HIS A 457 -6.84 12.48 -9.70
C HIS A 457 -8.30 12.59 -9.26
N ARG A 458 -8.90 11.52 -8.71
CA ARG A 458 -10.27 11.57 -8.21
C ARG A 458 -10.47 12.56 -7.08
N TRP A 459 -9.50 12.66 -6.17
CA TRP A 459 -9.58 13.65 -5.09
C TRP A 459 -9.55 15.05 -5.67
N ARG A 460 -8.62 15.32 -6.59
CA ARG A 460 -8.50 16.62 -7.28
C ARG A 460 -9.78 17.00 -8.02
N GLU A 461 -10.31 16.09 -8.85
CA GLU A 461 -11.55 16.29 -9.61
C GLU A 461 -12.71 16.62 -8.68
N GLN A 462 -12.86 15.91 -7.56
CA GLN A 462 -13.92 16.18 -6.59
C GLN A 462 -13.77 17.56 -5.94
N GLN A 463 -12.54 17.99 -5.62
CA GLN A 463 -12.33 19.35 -5.10
C GLN A 463 -12.70 20.42 -6.14
N LEU A 464 -12.34 20.21 -7.41
CA LEU A 464 -12.65 21.12 -8.51
C LEU A 464 -14.17 21.23 -8.75
N GLN A 465 -14.88 20.10 -8.72
CA GLN A 465 -16.34 20.08 -8.83
C GLN A 465 -17.02 20.81 -7.66
N GLY A 466 -16.49 20.65 -6.44
CA GLY A 466 -16.98 21.35 -5.25
C GLY A 466 -16.92 22.87 -5.38
N CYS A 467 -15.84 23.41 -5.95
CA CYS A 467 -15.73 24.84 -6.22
C CYS A 467 -16.80 25.35 -7.18
N ALA A 468 -17.06 24.59 -8.26
CA ALA A 468 -18.03 24.99 -9.29
C ALA A 468 -19.44 25.09 -8.69
N GLN A 469 -19.83 24.10 -7.89
CA GLN A 469 -21.13 24.08 -7.20
C GLN A 469 -21.27 25.23 -6.19
N ALA A 470 -20.23 25.53 -5.41
CA ALA A 470 -20.23 26.65 -4.46
C ALA A 470 -20.33 28.02 -5.16
N SER A 471 -19.74 28.13 -6.37
CA SER A 471 -19.81 29.35 -7.17
C SER A 471 -21.21 29.56 -7.76
N SER A 472 -21.84 28.49 -8.26
CA SER A 472 -23.21 28.54 -8.78
C SER A 472 -24.26 28.86 -7.70
N ALA A 473 -24.10 28.35 -6.48
CA ALA A 473 -25.02 28.65 -5.38
C ALA A 473 -25.03 30.14 -5.01
N ARG A 474 -23.87 30.81 -4.99
CA ARG A 474 -23.76 32.26 -4.69
C ARG A 474 -24.29 33.18 -5.79
N VAL A 475 -24.49 32.68 -7.01
CA VAL A 475 -25.07 33.45 -8.12
C VAL A 475 -26.60 33.33 -8.13
N ALA A 476 -27.15 32.30 -7.46
CA ALA A 476 -28.59 32.07 -7.35
C ALA A 476 -29.23 32.73 -6.11
N GLU A 477 -28.40 33.15 -5.15
CA GLU A 477 -28.75 34.06 -4.04
C GLU A 477 -28.56 35.53 -4.48
#